data_AF-A0AAP3CIE8-F1
#
_entry.id   AF-A0AAP3CIE8-F1
#
_cell.length_a   1.000
_cell.length_b   1.000
_cell.length_c   1.000
_cell.angle_alpha   90.00
_cell.angle_beta   90.00
_cell.angle_gamma   90.00
#
_symmetry.space_group_name_H-M   'P 1'
#
loop_
_entity.id
_entity.type
_entity.pdbx_description
1 polymer ?
#
loop_
_entity_poly.entity_id
_entity_poly.type
_entity_poly.pdbx_seq_one_letter_code
_entity_poly.pdbx_strand_id
1 'polypeptide(L)'
;MSIQVKQNLVSGAKYALKCPNAMSAEYITIHNTANDASAANEISYMIGNTSSTSFHFAVDDKEVIQGLPLNRNAWHTGDGTNGTGNRKSIGVEICYSKSGGPKYKAAEALAISFVAQLLKERGWGIDRVRKHQDWSGKYCPHRILSEGRWDQVKAAIEKELNGSVSVKKASVSSSASEYHVKKGDTLSGIAASHGVSVKTLQNINHITDPDHIKVGQVIKLSQAASSCKSHAASSYPLPSGVIKVTSPLTKGTNVKQVQTALAALYFYPDKGAKNHGVDGVYGPKTANAVKRFQSVSGLTADGIYGPKTKAKIMEKL
;
A
#
# COMPACT_ATOMS: atom_id res chain seq x y z
N MET A 1 7.88 -9.60 -18.08
CA MET A 1 9.24 -10.18 -18.22
C MET A 1 9.65 -10.71 -16.86
N SER A 2 10.39 -11.83 -16.80
CA SER A 2 10.93 -12.33 -15.53
C SER A 2 12.09 -11.45 -15.09
N ILE A 3 12.06 -10.97 -13.85
CA ILE A 3 13.16 -10.23 -13.24
C ILE A 3 14.29 -11.22 -12.98
N GLN A 4 15.47 -10.88 -13.48
CA GLN A 4 16.70 -11.63 -13.22
C GLN A 4 17.20 -11.30 -11.83
N VAL A 5 17.40 -12.34 -11.01
CA VAL A 5 17.91 -12.23 -9.66
C VAL A 5 19.41 -12.50 -9.68
N LYS A 6 20.22 -11.54 -9.26
CA LYS A 6 21.66 -11.77 -9.05
C LYS A 6 21.87 -12.48 -7.72
N GLN A 7 22.85 -13.37 -7.66
CA GLN A 7 23.18 -14.09 -6.44
C GLN A 7 24.50 -13.59 -5.86
N ASN A 8 24.48 -13.30 -4.57
CA ASN A 8 25.67 -13.09 -3.74
C ASN A 8 25.40 -13.78 -2.40
N LEU A 9 25.34 -15.11 -2.45
CA LEU A 9 24.89 -15.92 -1.32
C LEU A 9 25.91 -15.92 -0.19
N VAL A 10 25.40 -15.87 1.03
CA VAL A 10 26.20 -16.04 2.25
C VAL A 10 26.94 -17.37 2.23
N SER A 11 28.22 -17.34 2.63
CA SER A 11 29.02 -18.55 2.81
C SER A 11 28.36 -19.53 3.79
N GLY A 12 28.43 -20.82 3.49
CA GLY A 12 27.93 -21.90 4.36
C GLY A 12 28.49 -21.83 5.78
N ALA A 13 29.73 -21.34 5.94
CA ALA A 13 30.35 -21.15 7.25
C ALA A 13 29.59 -20.17 8.17
N LYS A 14 28.76 -19.29 7.61
CA LYS A 14 27.94 -18.32 8.36
C LYS A 14 26.48 -18.73 8.50
N TYR A 15 26.07 -19.92 8.03
CA TYR A 15 24.68 -20.37 8.15
C TYR A 15 24.21 -20.40 9.62
N ALA A 16 25.04 -20.86 10.55
CA ALA A 16 24.71 -20.87 11.98
C ALA A 16 24.34 -19.47 12.53
N LEU A 17 24.99 -18.43 12.00
CA LEU A 17 24.76 -17.03 12.40
C LEU A 17 23.58 -16.40 11.66
N LYS A 18 23.52 -16.57 10.34
CA LYS A 18 22.65 -15.80 9.44
C LYS A 18 21.33 -16.48 9.12
N CYS A 19 21.31 -17.80 9.03
CA CYS A 19 20.16 -18.57 8.58
C CYS A 19 20.20 -20.01 9.13
N PRO A 20 20.22 -20.25 10.45
CA PRO A 20 20.56 -21.56 11.01
C PRO A 20 19.52 -22.65 10.77
N ASN A 21 18.26 -22.29 10.57
CA ASN A 21 17.16 -23.24 10.48
C ASN A 21 16.71 -23.45 9.04
N ALA A 22 16.33 -24.68 8.72
CA ALA A 22 15.56 -24.96 7.51
C ALA A 22 14.22 -24.19 7.54
N MET A 23 13.76 -23.79 6.36
CA MET A 23 12.51 -23.07 6.16
C MET A 23 11.79 -23.60 4.93
N SER A 24 10.49 -23.87 5.09
CA SER A 24 9.54 -23.84 3.98
C SER A 24 8.80 -22.53 4.11
N ALA A 25 8.99 -21.62 3.16
CA ALA A 25 8.36 -20.32 3.24
C ALA A 25 6.84 -20.45 3.09
N GLU A 26 6.09 -19.61 3.79
CA GLU A 26 4.63 -19.45 3.66
C GLU A 26 4.23 -17.98 3.40
N TYR A 27 5.18 -17.05 3.58
CA TYR A 27 4.96 -15.61 3.48
C TYR A 27 6.11 -14.87 2.78
N ILE A 28 5.84 -13.64 2.35
CA ILE A 28 6.85 -12.65 1.93
C ILE A 28 6.67 -11.41 2.80
N THR A 29 7.75 -10.92 3.40
CA THR A 29 7.75 -9.74 4.26
C THR A 29 8.55 -8.62 3.61
N ILE A 30 7.90 -7.47 3.43
CA ILE A 30 8.49 -6.26 2.86
C ILE A 30 9.10 -5.39 3.96
N HIS A 31 10.32 -4.90 3.71
CA HIS A 31 11.09 -4.03 4.58
C HIS A 31 11.62 -2.79 3.86
N ASN A 32 12.14 -1.85 4.65
CA ASN A 32 12.88 -0.70 4.17
C ASN A 32 14.21 -0.65 4.94
N THR A 33 15.31 -0.47 4.21
CA THR A 33 16.68 -0.56 4.79
C THR A 33 17.01 0.56 5.79
N ALA A 34 16.22 1.64 5.80
CA ALA A 34 16.46 2.86 6.56
C ALA A 34 17.83 3.52 6.31
N ASN A 35 18.41 3.31 5.13
CA ASN A 35 19.62 3.96 4.64
C ASN A 35 19.52 4.22 3.12
N ASP A 36 20.62 4.67 2.51
CA ASP A 36 20.73 4.95 1.07
C ASP A 36 21.76 4.09 0.32
N ALA A 37 22.05 2.89 0.83
CA ALA A 37 22.89 1.91 0.17
C ALA A 37 22.15 1.24 -1.01
N SER A 38 22.90 0.76 -2.01
CA SER A 38 22.40 -0.10 -3.09
C SER A 38 22.12 -1.53 -2.61
N ALA A 39 21.42 -2.32 -3.43
CA ALA A 39 21.16 -3.73 -3.11
C ALA A 39 22.48 -4.52 -2.96
N ALA A 40 23.48 -4.21 -3.78
CA ALA A 40 24.81 -4.82 -3.70
C ALA A 40 25.50 -4.55 -2.37
N ASN A 41 25.41 -3.30 -1.87
CA ASN A 41 26.01 -2.91 -0.60
C ASN A 41 25.27 -3.52 0.59
N GLU A 42 23.93 -3.54 0.55
CA GLU A 42 23.10 -4.20 1.57
C GLU A 42 23.45 -5.68 1.72
N ILE A 43 23.49 -6.41 0.61
CA ILE A 43 23.79 -7.85 0.64
C ILE A 43 25.24 -8.08 1.07
N SER A 44 26.20 -7.35 0.51
CA SER A 44 27.62 -7.50 0.88
C SER A 44 27.87 -7.20 2.35
N TYR A 45 27.24 -6.14 2.90
CA TYR A 45 27.32 -5.83 4.32
C TYR A 45 26.66 -6.92 5.15
N MET A 46 25.45 -7.35 4.80
CA MET A 46 24.69 -8.36 5.53
C MET A 46 25.45 -9.68 5.58
N ILE A 47 25.97 -10.21 4.48
CA ILE A 47 26.72 -11.49 4.48
C ILE A 47 28.12 -11.34 5.10
N GLY A 48 28.73 -10.16 5.01
CA GLY A 48 30.10 -9.87 5.46
C GLY A 48 30.22 -9.60 6.95
N ASN A 49 29.19 -9.06 7.60
CA ASN A 49 29.24 -8.67 9.01
C ASN A 49 29.10 -9.86 10.00
N THR A 50 29.20 -9.55 11.29
CA THR A 50 29.11 -10.48 12.43
C THR A 50 27.78 -10.43 13.19
N SER A 51 26.82 -9.62 12.73
CA SER A 51 25.46 -9.58 13.30
C SER A 51 24.65 -10.81 12.85
N SER A 52 23.67 -11.25 13.62
CA SER A 52 22.72 -12.28 13.15
C SER A 52 21.73 -11.72 12.14
N THR A 53 21.35 -10.43 12.22
CA THR A 53 20.37 -9.80 11.33
C THR A 53 20.67 -10.11 9.86
N SER A 54 19.65 -10.62 9.16
CA SER A 54 19.77 -11.13 7.81
C SER A 54 18.44 -11.07 7.07
N PHE A 55 18.50 -11.06 5.74
CA PHE A 55 17.34 -11.03 4.86
C PHE A 55 17.66 -11.74 3.55
N HIS A 56 16.63 -12.15 2.82
CA HIS A 56 16.81 -12.99 1.63
C HIS A 56 17.20 -12.16 0.40
N PHE A 57 16.57 -11.00 0.24
CA PHE A 57 16.75 -10.15 -0.93
C PHE A 57 16.91 -8.69 -0.53
N ALA A 58 17.73 -7.97 -1.29
CA ALA A 58 17.70 -6.50 -1.37
C ALA A 58 17.32 -6.08 -2.79
N VAL A 59 16.56 -5.00 -2.89
CA VAL A 59 16.06 -4.44 -4.15
C VAL A 59 16.38 -2.95 -4.21
N ASP A 60 17.05 -2.54 -5.26
CA ASP A 60 17.33 -1.14 -5.56
C ASP A 60 16.66 -0.70 -6.88
N ASP A 61 17.01 0.46 -7.42
CA ASP A 61 16.39 0.99 -8.64
C ASP A 61 16.73 0.21 -9.92
N LYS A 62 17.67 -0.74 -9.85
CA LYS A 62 18.25 -1.40 -11.02
C LYS A 62 18.19 -2.92 -10.93
N GLU A 63 18.34 -3.47 -9.73
CA GLU A 63 18.56 -4.90 -9.57
C GLU A 63 17.95 -5.49 -8.29
N VAL A 64 17.78 -6.81 -8.35
CA VAL A 64 17.42 -7.66 -7.20
C VAL A 64 18.60 -8.56 -6.91
N ILE A 65 19.05 -8.59 -5.65
CA ILE A 65 20.17 -9.43 -5.23
C ILE A 65 19.75 -10.35 -4.09
N GLN A 66 19.98 -11.64 -4.26
CA GLN A 66 19.76 -12.69 -3.26
C GLN A 66 21.00 -12.91 -2.41
N GLY A 67 20.84 -12.79 -1.08
CA GLY A 67 21.91 -13.01 -0.11
C GLY A 67 21.78 -14.31 0.68
N LEU A 68 20.57 -14.83 0.87
CA LEU A 68 20.32 -16.08 1.60
C LEU A 68 19.58 -17.09 0.73
N PRO A 69 19.85 -18.40 0.90
CA PRO A 69 19.07 -19.45 0.25
C PRO A 69 17.63 -19.46 0.80
N LEU A 70 16.65 -19.78 -0.05
CA LEU A 70 15.22 -19.68 0.29
C LEU A 70 14.67 -20.88 1.10
N ASN A 71 15.46 -21.94 1.23
CA ASN A 71 15.16 -23.09 2.08
C ASN A 71 15.69 -22.94 3.51
N ARG A 72 16.17 -21.75 3.88
CA ARG A 72 16.68 -21.44 5.23
C ARG A 72 16.06 -20.15 5.73
N ASN A 73 15.86 -20.05 7.03
CA ASN A 73 15.25 -18.88 7.67
C ASN A 73 16.16 -17.65 7.54
N ALA A 74 15.61 -16.46 7.74
CA ALA A 74 16.40 -15.26 7.97
C ALA A 74 16.00 -14.60 9.30
N TRP A 75 16.81 -13.66 9.77
CA TRP A 75 16.61 -12.92 11.02
C TRP A 75 16.22 -11.47 10.70
N HIS A 76 15.00 -11.27 10.20
CA HIS A 76 14.52 -9.97 9.71
C HIS A 76 13.28 -9.44 10.41
N THR A 77 12.49 -10.26 11.11
CA THR A 77 11.20 -9.82 11.66
C THR A 77 11.24 -9.42 13.14
N GLY A 78 12.28 -9.80 13.88
CA GLY A 78 12.41 -9.43 15.30
C GLY A 78 11.29 -9.96 16.19
N ASP A 79 10.60 -11.03 15.77
CA ASP A 79 9.51 -11.70 16.47
C ASP A 79 10.00 -12.92 17.29
N GLY A 80 11.27 -12.88 17.70
CA GLY A 80 11.94 -13.94 18.46
C GLY A 80 12.49 -15.08 17.60
N THR A 81 13.25 -15.98 18.24
CA THR A 81 13.97 -17.10 17.59
C THR A 81 13.03 -18.05 16.85
N ASN A 82 11.84 -18.26 17.38
CA ASN A 82 10.82 -19.17 16.82
C ASN A 82 9.62 -18.43 16.22
N GLY A 83 9.72 -17.12 16.05
CA GLY A 83 8.65 -16.31 15.47
C GLY A 83 8.31 -16.70 14.03
N THR A 84 7.02 -16.70 13.71
CA THR A 84 6.49 -17.08 12.40
C THR A 84 7.12 -16.28 11.26
N GLY A 85 7.35 -14.98 11.46
CA GLY A 85 7.97 -14.10 10.49
C GLY A 85 9.37 -14.57 10.11
N ASN A 86 10.24 -14.80 11.11
CA ASN A 86 11.61 -15.25 10.87
C ASN A 86 11.63 -16.66 10.29
N ARG A 87 10.75 -17.53 10.77
CA ARG A 87 10.77 -18.98 10.47
C ARG A 87 10.01 -19.39 9.22
N LYS A 88 9.15 -18.53 8.68
CA LYS A 88 8.27 -18.86 7.55
C LYS A 88 8.13 -17.74 6.51
N SER A 89 8.89 -16.65 6.61
CA SER A 89 8.84 -15.58 5.61
C SER A 89 10.14 -15.42 4.84
N ILE A 90 10.01 -15.16 3.55
CA ILE A 90 11.06 -14.54 2.74
C ILE A 90 11.12 -13.05 3.10
N GLY A 91 12.31 -12.49 3.25
CA GLY A 91 12.53 -11.10 3.63
C GLY A 91 13.06 -10.29 2.46
N VAL A 92 12.35 -9.24 2.06
CA VAL A 92 12.70 -8.36 0.93
C VAL A 92 12.94 -6.94 1.43
N GLU A 93 14.19 -6.48 1.36
CA GLU A 93 14.61 -5.13 1.74
C GLU A 93 14.55 -4.17 0.55
N ILE A 94 13.82 -3.05 0.69
CA ILE A 94 13.78 -1.98 -0.32
C ILE A 94 14.80 -0.89 0.06
N CYS A 95 15.78 -0.69 -0.81
CA CYS A 95 16.89 0.25 -0.66
C CYS A 95 16.47 1.72 -0.81
N TYR A 96 17.37 2.66 -0.48
CA TYR A 96 17.19 4.12 -0.61
C TYR A 96 16.06 4.74 0.23
N SER A 97 15.58 4.00 1.21
CA SER A 97 14.43 4.42 2.00
C SER A 97 14.76 5.55 2.99
N LYS A 98 16.03 5.85 3.31
CA LYS A 98 16.36 6.98 4.20
C LYS A 98 16.14 8.32 3.54
N SER A 99 16.60 8.53 2.32
CA SER A 99 16.37 9.79 1.59
C SER A 99 15.03 9.78 0.83
N GLY A 100 14.55 8.60 0.42
CA GLY A 100 13.33 8.49 -0.37
C GLY A 100 13.51 9.03 -1.79
N GLY A 101 12.51 9.75 -2.30
CA GLY A 101 12.57 10.39 -3.63
C GLY A 101 12.48 9.42 -4.82
N PRO A 102 12.79 9.89 -6.03
CA PRO A 102 12.62 9.11 -7.27
C PRO A 102 13.36 7.78 -7.26
N LYS A 103 14.57 7.74 -6.67
CA LYS A 103 15.38 6.53 -6.60
C LYS A 103 14.74 5.45 -5.72
N TYR A 104 14.22 5.83 -4.56
CA TYR A 104 13.42 4.94 -3.73
C TYR A 104 12.14 4.47 -4.44
N LYS A 105 11.46 5.36 -5.18
CA LYS A 105 10.25 4.99 -5.92
C LYS A 105 10.52 3.99 -7.03
N ALA A 106 11.67 4.11 -7.72
CA ALA A 106 12.12 3.10 -8.68
C ALA A 106 12.42 1.76 -8.00
N ALA A 107 13.11 1.79 -6.84
CA ALA A 107 13.36 0.58 -6.05
C ALA A 107 12.06 -0.08 -5.55
N GLU A 108 11.09 0.70 -5.09
CA GLU A 108 9.77 0.22 -4.67
C GLU A 108 9.00 -0.41 -5.86
N ALA A 109 9.03 0.21 -7.03
CA ALA A 109 8.40 -0.33 -8.24
C ALA A 109 9.02 -1.67 -8.67
N LEU A 110 10.35 -1.79 -8.63
CA LEU A 110 11.03 -3.05 -8.90
C LEU A 110 10.68 -4.10 -7.84
N ALA A 111 10.63 -3.71 -6.56
CA ALA A 111 10.27 -4.60 -5.46
C ALA A 111 8.83 -5.13 -5.60
N ILE A 112 7.87 -4.28 -5.99
CA ILE A 112 6.49 -4.68 -6.27
C ILE A 112 6.46 -5.78 -7.35
N SER A 113 7.15 -5.54 -8.46
CA SER A 113 7.21 -6.48 -9.58
C SER A 113 7.90 -7.79 -9.17
N PHE A 114 8.94 -7.71 -8.35
CA PHE A 114 9.68 -8.86 -7.86
C PHE A 114 8.89 -9.68 -6.84
N VAL A 115 8.18 -9.05 -5.91
CA VAL A 115 7.30 -9.76 -4.96
C VAL A 115 6.18 -10.48 -5.72
N ALA A 116 5.60 -9.86 -6.75
CA ALA A 116 4.62 -10.51 -7.61
C ALA A 116 5.20 -11.75 -8.33
N GLN A 117 6.43 -11.67 -8.83
CA GLN A 117 7.13 -12.82 -9.40
C GLN A 117 7.32 -13.94 -8.35
N LEU A 118 7.78 -13.61 -7.14
CA LEU A 118 7.94 -14.60 -6.06
C LEU A 118 6.63 -15.31 -5.71
N LEU A 119 5.51 -14.57 -5.68
CA LEU A 119 4.18 -15.13 -5.46
C LEU A 119 3.79 -16.08 -6.60
N LYS A 120 3.99 -15.65 -7.85
CA LYS A 120 3.68 -16.44 -9.05
C LYS A 120 4.45 -17.77 -9.09
N GLU A 121 5.75 -17.74 -8.81
CA GLU A 121 6.61 -18.92 -8.74
C GLU A 121 6.13 -19.97 -7.71
N ARG A 122 5.35 -19.54 -6.72
CA ARG A 122 4.88 -20.38 -5.61
C ARG A 122 3.39 -20.70 -5.68
N GLY A 123 2.67 -20.16 -6.66
CA GLY A 123 1.21 -20.26 -6.72
C GLY A 123 0.52 -19.59 -5.52
N TRP A 124 1.09 -18.52 -4.97
CA TRP A 124 0.55 -17.80 -3.81
C TRP A 124 -0.26 -16.58 -4.22
N GLY A 125 -1.24 -16.24 -3.39
CA GLY A 125 -2.01 -15.00 -3.49
C GLY A 125 -1.42 -13.86 -2.66
N ILE A 126 -2.01 -12.67 -2.83
CA ILE A 126 -1.62 -11.45 -2.12
C ILE A 126 -1.83 -11.55 -0.59
N ASP A 127 -2.62 -12.51 -0.14
CA ASP A 127 -2.82 -12.88 1.27
C ASP A 127 -1.53 -13.37 1.95
N ARG A 128 -0.48 -13.71 1.19
CA ARG A 128 0.84 -14.13 1.69
C ARG A 128 1.86 -13.00 1.85
N VAL A 129 1.51 -11.77 1.48
CA VAL A 129 2.37 -10.60 1.68
C VAL A 129 2.10 -9.94 3.03
N ARG A 130 3.16 -9.66 3.79
CA ARG A 130 3.15 -9.00 5.09
C ARG A 130 4.12 -7.82 5.09
N LYS A 131 3.88 -6.85 5.97
CA LYS A 131 4.88 -5.84 6.35
C LYS A 131 5.59 -6.30 7.62
N HIS A 132 6.81 -5.84 7.86
CA HIS A 132 7.53 -6.14 9.10
C HIS A 132 6.67 -5.84 10.35
N GLN A 133 5.93 -4.74 10.32
CA GLN A 133 5.03 -4.33 11.40
C GLN A 133 4.01 -5.40 11.82
N ASP A 134 3.58 -6.28 10.91
CA ASP A 134 2.60 -7.34 11.21
C ASP A 134 3.16 -8.41 12.18
N TRP A 135 4.49 -8.48 12.35
CA TRP A 135 5.15 -9.50 13.15
C TRP A 135 5.55 -9.00 14.54
N SER A 136 6.34 -7.93 14.60
CA SER A 136 6.91 -7.40 15.85
C SER A 136 6.39 -6.01 16.23
N GLY A 137 5.50 -5.43 15.42
CA GLY A 137 5.05 -4.06 15.60
C GLY A 137 6.07 -2.99 15.16
N LYS A 138 7.28 -3.36 14.72
CA LYS A 138 8.27 -2.40 14.22
C LYS A 138 7.68 -1.55 13.09
N TYR A 139 7.93 -0.25 13.14
CA TYR A 139 7.50 0.70 12.10
C TYR A 139 8.32 0.51 10.80
N CYS A 140 8.05 -0.56 10.08
CA CYS A 140 8.71 -0.97 8.85
C CYS A 140 7.69 -1.72 7.97
N PRO A 141 7.63 -1.46 6.65
CA PRO A 141 8.45 -0.55 5.85
C PRO A 141 8.08 0.93 6.08
N HIS A 142 9.01 1.71 6.63
CA HIS A 142 8.70 3.03 7.21
C HIS A 142 8.19 4.05 6.19
N ARG A 143 8.65 4.02 4.94
CA ARG A 143 8.20 4.95 3.89
C ARG A 143 6.77 4.66 3.48
N ILE A 144 6.49 3.41 3.11
CA ILE A 144 5.14 2.96 2.76
C ILE A 144 4.16 3.27 3.90
N LEU A 145 4.55 3.02 5.15
CA LEU A 145 3.73 3.32 6.31
C LEU A 145 3.55 4.83 6.54
N SER A 146 4.61 5.63 6.40
CA SER A 146 4.55 7.10 6.58
C SER A 146 3.65 7.78 5.55
N GLU A 147 3.54 7.18 4.37
CA GLU A 147 2.71 7.65 3.27
C GLU A 147 1.29 7.04 3.31
N GLY A 148 1.01 6.10 4.24
CA GLY A 148 -0.26 5.40 4.32
C GLY A 148 -0.56 4.52 3.10
N ARG A 149 0.48 4.02 2.43
CA ARG A 149 0.39 3.39 1.09
C ARG A 149 0.35 1.85 1.07
N TRP A 150 0.19 1.21 2.23
CA TRP A 150 0.32 -0.25 2.31
C TRP A 150 -0.67 -0.99 1.39
N ASP A 151 -1.94 -0.58 1.39
CA ASP A 151 -2.96 -1.22 0.56
C ASP A 151 -2.73 -0.97 -0.94
N GLN A 152 -2.22 0.21 -1.31
CA GLN A 152 -1.84 0.52 -2.68
C GLN A 152 -0.66 -0.33 -3.16
N VAL A 153 0.33 -0.57 -2.29
CA VAL A 153 1.45 -1.48 -2.60
C VAL A 153 0.95 -2.91 -2.79
N LYS A 154 0.06 -3.40 -1.90
CA LYS A 154 -0.56 -4.72 -2.07
C LYS A 154 -1.35 -4.84 -3.37
N ALA A 155 -2.16 -3.84 -3.71
CA ALA A 155 -2.91 -3.80 -4.96
C ALA A 155 -2.00 -3.76 -6.19
N ALA A 156 -0.88 -3.04 -6.12
CA ALA A 156 0.10 -3.02 -7.20
C ALA A 156 0.79 -4.38 -7.40
N ILE A 157 1.13 -5.07 -6.31
CA ILE A 157 1.67 -6.45 -6.36
C ILE A 157 0.64 -7.40 -6.97
N GLU A 158 -0.61 -7.34 -6.52
CA GLU A 158 -1.70 -8.17 -7.04
C GLU A 158 -1.94 -7.93 -8.54
N LYS A 159 -1.87 -6.67 -8.97
CA LYS A 159 -1.94 -6.31 -10.39
C LYS A 159 -0.80 -6.93 -11.22
N GLU A 160 0.43 -6.87 -10.72
CA GLU A 160 1.57 -7.51 -11.38
C GLU A 160 1.46 -9.05 -11.39
N LEU A 161 0.96 -9.65 -10.29
CA LEU A 161 0.78 -11.09 -10.13
C LEU A 161 -0.21 -11.66 -11.14
N ASN A 162 -1.34 -10.98 -11.33
CA ASN A 162 -2.38 -11.37 -12.28
C ASN A 162 -1.96 -11.13 -13.74
N GLY A 163 -0.77 -10.55 -13.94
CA GLY A 163 -0.26 -10.09 -15.22
C GLY A 163 -0.97 -8.82 -15.68
N SER A 164 -0.24 -8.01 -16.45
CA SER A 164 -0.92 -7.09 -17.36
C SER A 164 -1.74 -7.95 -18.31
N VAL A 165 -3.03 -8.12 -18.03
CA VAL A 165 -3.99 -8.27 -19.12
C VAL A 165 -3.73 -7.04 -19.96
N SER A 166 -3.08 -7.23 -21.11
CA SER A 166 -3.20 -6.31 -22.21
C SER A 166 -4.69 -6.25 -22.48
N VAL A 167 -5.35 -5.27 -21.87
CA VAL A 167 -6.66 -4.85 -22.29
C VAL A 167 -6.39 -4.28 -23.69
N LYS A 168 -6.38 -5.16 -24.70
CA LYS A 168 -6.92 -4.77 -26.00
C LYS A 168 -8.22 -4.08 -25.62
N LYS A 169 -8.30 -2.82 -25.99
CA LYS A 169 -9.50 -1.99 -25.89
C LYS A 169 -10.62 -2.72 -26.64
N ALA A 170 -11.21 -3.71 -25.97
CA ALA A 170 -12.41 -4.35 -26.40
C ALA A 170 -13.47 -3.29 -26.17
N SER A 171 -14.11 -2.88 -27.26
CA SER A 171 -15.39 -2.19 -27.22
C SER A 171 -16.35 -3.09 -26.44
N VAL A 172 -16.46 -2.87 -25.14
CA VAL A 172 -17.46 -3.55 -24.31
C VAL A 172 -18.79 -2.92 -24.67
N SER A 173 -19.60 -3.69 -25.39
CA SER A 173 -21.02 -3.47 -25.47
C SER A 173 -21.58 -3.52 -24.06
N SER A 174 -22.13 -2.40 -23.61
CA SER A 174 -22.77 -2.23 -22.31
C SER A 174 -24.04 -3.05 -22.25
N SER A 175 -23.94 -4.31 -21.83
CA SER A 175 -25.06 -5.00 -21.21
C SER A 175 -24.83 -5.06 -19.70
N ALA A 176 -25.83 -4.63 -18.93
CA ALA A 176 -25.80 -4.65 -17.48
C ALA A 176 -25.68 -6.11 -17.03
N SER A 177 -24.52 -6.49 -16.47
CA SER A 177 -24.28 -7.84 -15.96
C SER A 177 -24.43 -7.82 -14.44
N GLU A 178 -25.25 -8.71 -13.89
CA GLU A 178 -25.47 -8.88 -12.45
C GLU A 178 -24.85 -10.18 -11.95
N TYR A 179 -24.44 -10.23 -10.67
CA TYR A 179 -23.83 -11.38 -10.02
C TYR A 179 -24.59 -11.75 -8.73
N HIS A 180 -24.84 -13.03 -8.50
CA HIS A 180 -25.48 -13.52 -7.28
C HIS A 180 -24.42 -14.02 -6.28
N VAL A 181 -24.34 -13.37 -5.13
CA VAL A 181 -23.40 -13.71 -4.04
C VAL A 181 -23.58 -15.16 -3.60
N LYS A 182 -22.50 -15.94 -3.58
CA LYS A 182 -22.49 -17.33 -3.12
C LYS A 182 -21.92 -17.43 -1.71
N LYS A 183 -22.15 -18.59 -1.06
CA LYS A 183 -21.56 -18.87 0.26
C LYS A 183 -20.03 -18.82 0.15
N GLY A 184 -19.42 -17.91 0.90
CA GLY A 184 -17.95 -17.72 0.93
C GLY A 184 -17.44 -16.56 0.08
N ASP A 185 -18.30 -15.88 -0.68
CA ASP A 185 -17.92 -14.70 -1.45
C ASP A 185 -17.71 -13.48 -0.55
N THR A 186 -16.76 -12.62 -0.93
CA THR A 186 -16.59 -11.27 -0.40
C THR A 186 -16.77 -10.25 -1.52
N LEU A 187 -17.13 -9.00 -1.19
CA LEU A 187 -17.27 -7.96 -2.22
C LEU A 187 -15.93 -7.69 -2.92
N SER A 188 -14.81 -7.85 -2.18
CA SER A 188 -13.45 -7.81 -2.71
C SER A 188 -13.13 -8.95 -3.67
N GLY A 189 -13.56 -10.18 -3.35
CA GLY A 189 -13.39 -11.33 -4.24
C GLY A 189 -14.18 -11.18 -5.55
N ILE A 190 -15.44 -10.73 -5.45
CA ILE A 190 -16.31 -10.47 -6.61
C ILE A 190 -15.76 -9.31 -7.46
N ALA A 191 -15.30 -8.24 -6.81
CA ALA A 191 -14.66 -7.11 -7.49
C ALA A 191 -13.44 -7.57 -8.31
N ALA A 192 -12.56 -8.36 -7.68
CA ALA A 192 -11.38 -8.90 -8.31
C ALA A 192 -11.71 -9.85 -9.47
N SER A 193 -12.69 -10.76 -9.31
CA SER A 193 -13.06 -11.74 -10.33
C SER A 193 -13.70 -11.10 -11.57
N HIS A 194 -14.31 -9.92 -11.43
CA HIS A 194 -14.99 -9.21 -12.50
C HIS A 194 -14.23 -7.97 -13.00
N GLY A 195 -12.99 -7.76 -12.53
CA GLY A 195 -12.13 -6.67 -13.01
C GLY A 195 -12.67 -5.27 -12.71
N VAL A 196 -13.46 -5.13 -11.65
CA VAL A 196 -14.07 -3.87 -11.19
C VAL A 196 -13.59 -3.56 -9.78
N SER A 197 -13.48 -2.29 -9.39
CA SER A 197 -13.03 -1.97 -8.03
C SER A 197 -14.13 -2.24 -7.00
N VAL A 198 -13.77 -2.57 -5.76
CA VAL A 198 -14.72 -2.69 -4.65
C VAL A 198 -15.54 -1.41 -4.51
N LYS A 199 -14.88 -0.24 -4.64
CA LYS A 199 -15.55 1.07 -4.59
C LYS A 199 -16.56 1.25 -5.73
N THR A 200 -16.24 0.77 -6.93
CA THR A 200 -17.17 0.76 -8.07
C THR A 200 -18.38 -0.11 -7.75
N LEU A 201 -18.18 -1.34 -7.26
CA LEU A 201 -19.30 -2.20 -6.86
C LEU A 201 -20.14 -1.59 -5.74
N GLN A 202 -19.51 -0.99 -4.73
CA GLN A 202 -20.20 -0.28 -3.65
C GLN A 202 -21.04 0.88 -4.18
N ASN A 203 -20.51 1.66 -5.13
CA ASN A 203 -21.20 2.80 -5.69
C ASN A 203 -22.39 2.38 -6.58
N ILE A 204 -22.23 1.32 -7.39
CA ILE A 204 -23.29 0.82 -8.28
C ILE A 204 -24.41 0.14 -7.47
N ASN A 205 -24.07 -0.53 -6.37
CA ASN A 205 -24.99 -1.34 -5.58
C ASN A 205 -25.42 -0.70 -4.26
N HIS A 206 -24.97 0.54 -4.00
CA HIS A 206 -25.19 1.25 -2.74
C HIS A 206 -24.80 0.44 -1.50
N ILE A 207 -23.70 -0.31 -1.58
CA ILE A 207 -23.18 -1.12 -0.47
C ILE A 207 -22.33 -0.23 0.43
N THR A 208 -22.86 0.08 1.60
CA THR A 208 -22.20 0.90 2.62
C THR A 208 -21.07 0.15 3.32
N ASP A 209 -21.25 -1.14 3.55
CA ASP A 209 -20.28 -2.01 4.21
C ASP A 209 -19.81 -3.12 3.24
N PRO A 210 -18.58 -3.02 2.69
CA PRO A 210 -18.07 -3.97 1.70
C PRO A 210 -17.71 -5.33 2.30
N ASP A 211 -17.56 -5.43 3.62
CA ASP A 211 -17.22 -6.67 4.33
C ASP A 211 -18.48 -7.47 4.71
N HIS A 212 -19.67 -6.89 4.48
CA HIS A 212 -20.95 -7.48 4.83
C HIS A 212 -21.90 -7.55 3.62
N ILE A 213 -21.70 -8.57 2.78
CA ILE A 213 -22.63 -8.97 1.71
C ILE A 213 -23.33 -10.29 2.07
N LYS A 214 -24.58 -10.45 1.64
CA LYS A 214 -25.40 -11.62 2.01
C LYS A 214 -25.42 -12.64 0.87
N VAL A 215 -25.38 -13.93 1.20
CA VAL A 215 -25.60 -15.01 0.21
C VAL A 215 -26.94 -14.79 -0.48
N GLY A 216 -26.94 -14.87 -1.82
CA GLY A 216 -28.08 -14.59 -2.68
C GLY A 216 -28.28 -13.11 -3.04
N GLN A 217 -27.53 -12.18 -2.42
CA GLN A 217 -27.56 -10.76 -2.79
C GLN A 217 -27.12 -10.58 -4.24
N VAL A 218 -27.81 -9.71 -4.98
CA VAL A 218 -27.47 -9.37 -6.36
C VAL A 218 -26.53 -8.17 -6.37
N ILE A 219 -25.43 -8.30 -7.10
CA ILE A 219 -24.37 -7.31 -7.27
C ILE A 219 -24.29 -6.95 -8.75
N LYS A 220 -24.72 -5.75 -9.10
CA LYS A 220 -24.55 -5.13 -10.41
C LYS A 220 -23.07 -4.87 -10.67
N LEU A 221 -22.55 -5.42 -11.76
CA LEU A 221 -21.13 -5.32 -12.13
C LEU A 221 -20.86 -4.14 -13.07
N SER A 222 -21.89 -3.58 -13.72
CA SER A 222 -21.79 -2.42 -14.61
C SER A 222 -23.06 -1.56 -14.56
N GLN A 223 -22.93 -0.25 -14.82
CA GLN A 223 -24.09 0.62 -15.03
C GLN A 223 -24.61 0.45 -16.46
N ALA A 224 -25.93 0.35 -16.61
CA ALA A 224 -26.59 0.55 -17.89
C ALA A 224 -26.31 2.00 -18.36
N ALA A 225 -25.91 2.15 -19.62
CA ALA A 225 -25.64 3.46 -20.20
C ALA A 225 -26.92 4.31 -20.19
N SER A 226 -27.01 5.24 -19.25
CA SER A 226 -27.98 6.32 -19.27
C SER A 226 -27.25 7.65 -19.35
N SER A 227 -27.64 8.42 -20.37
CA SER A 227 -27.07 9.63 -20.92
C SER A 227 -26.80 10.78 -19.94
N CYS A 228 -25.78 11.58 -20.26
CA CYS A 228 -25.37 12.83 -19.61
C CYS A 228 -26.53 13.73 -19.16
N LYS A 229 -26.56 14.08 -17.86
CA LYS A 229 -26.91 15.42 -17.36
C LYS A 229 -26.06 15.77 -16.12
N SER A 230 -25.79 17.06 -16.00
CA SER A 230 -24.89 17.80 -15.13
C SER A 230 -25.01 17.55 -13.60
N HIS A 231 -23.85 17.48 -12.94
CA HIS A 231 -23.52 17.92 -11.57
C HIS A 231 -24.65 17.91 -10.53
N ALA A 232 -24.66 16.87 -9.69
CA ALA A 232 -25.34 16.88 -8.39
C ALA A 232 -24.31 16.61 -7.26
N ALA A 233 -24.36 17.51 -6.27
CA ALA A 233 -23.54 17.69 -5.07
C ALA A 233 -22.77 16.48 -4.51
N SER A 234 -21.45 16.66 -4.40
CA SER A 234 -20.57 15.95 -3.46
C SER A 234 -21.19 15.97 -2.04
N SER A 235 -21.25 14.81 -1.38
CA SER A 235 -21.69 14.67 0.02
C SER A 235 -20.79 15.39 1.03
N TYR A 236 -19.66 15.95 0.57
CA TYR A 236 -18.73 16.75 1.36
C TYR A 236 -18.77 18.21 0.87
N PRO A 237 -19.56 19.09 1.52
CA PRO A 237 -19.50 20.52 1.23
C PRO A 237 -18.12 21.04 1.65
N LEU A 238 -17.37 21.60 0.69
CA LEU A 238 -16.04 22.15 0.90
C LEU A 238 -16.04 23.68 0.77
N PRO A 239 -15.44 24.42 1.71
CA PRO A 239 -15.48 25.87 1.70
C PRO A 239 -14.70 26.44 0.51
N SER A 240 -15.12 27.60 0.02
CA SER A 240 -14.31 28.46 -0.85
C SER A 240 -13.31 29.28 -0.04
N GLY A 241 -12.27 29.79 -0.70
CA GLY A 241 -11.24 30.62 -0.07
C GLY A 241 -10.00 29.85 0.40
N VAL A 242 -9.12 30.55 1.12
CA VAL A 242 -7.84 30.03 1.59
C VAL A 242 -7.88 29.89 3.12
N ILE A 243 -7.54 28.70 3.63
CA ILE A 243 -7.47 28.40 5.07
C ILE A 243 -6.06 27.89 5.39
N LYS A 244 -5.42 28.50 6.39
CA LYS A 244 -4.06 28.20 6.83
C LYS A 244 -3.91 28.40 8.33
N VAL A 245 -2.76 28.04 8.88
CA VAL A 245 -2.42 28.33 10.29
C VAL A 245 -2.26 29.85 10.44
N THR A 246 -2.92 30.42 11.45
CA THR A 246 -2.94 31.87 11.78
C THR A 246 -2.78 32.08 13.29
N SER A 247 -2.54 33.32 13.73
CA SER A 247 -2.61 33.72 15.13
C SER A 247 -3.63 34.85 15.28
N PRO A 248 -4.79 34.65 15.94
CA PRO A 248 -5.27 33.40 16.52
C PRO A 248 -5.57 32.33 15.46
N LEU A 249 -5.58 31.05 15.86
CA LEU A 249 -5.88 29.93 14.95
C LEU A 249 -7.27 30.09 14.33
N THR A 250 -7.36 29.83 13.02
CA THR A 250 -8.65 29.81 12.32
C THR A 250 -9.50 28.65 12.81
N LYS A 251 -10.78 28.92 13.12
CA LYS A 251 -11.74 27.93 13.65
C LYS A 251 -13.09 28.01 12.93
N GLY A 252 -13.88 26.95 13.05
CA GLY A 252 -15.30 26.96 12.67
C GLY A 252 -15.69 25.91 11.64
N THR A 253 -16.90 26.04 11.09
CA THR A 253 -17.53 25.06 10.20
C THR A 253 -16.71 24.75 8.96
N ASN A 254 -16.10 25.77 8.34
CA ASN A 254 -15.26 25.61 7.16
C ASN A 254 -14.02 24.73 7.45
N VAL A 255 -13.42 24.87 8.62
CA VAL A 255 -12.30 24.02 9.02
C VAL A 255 -12.77 22.58 9.24
N LYS A 256 -13.91 22.38 9.92
CA LYS A 256 -14.49 21.04 10.10
C LYS A 256 -14.77 20.36 8.76
N GLN A 257 -15.30 21.08 7.77
CA GLN A 257 -15.54 20.55 6.43
C GLN A 257 -14.26 20.02 5.77
N VAL A 258 -13.16 20.78 5.84
CA VAL A 258 -11.85 20.34 5.31
C VAL A 258 -11.32 19.13 6.08
N GLN A 259 -11.39 19.15 7.40
CA GLN A 259 -10.95 18.03 8.24
C GLN A 259 -11.77 16.76 7.98
N THR A 260 -13.10 16.87 7.85
CA THR A 260 -14.00 15.77 7.53
C THR A 260 -13.72 15.19 6.15
N ALA A 261 -13.50 16.03 5.14
CA ALA A 261 -13.11 15.60 3.81
C ALA A 261 -11.75 14.88 3.81
N LEU A 262 -10.75 15.42 4.51
CA LEU A 262 -9.43 14.78 4.62
C LEU A 262 -9.49 13.49 5.46
N ALA A 263 -10.35 13.41 6.47
CA ALA A 263 -10.59 12.20 7.24
C ALA A 263 -11.22 11.11 6.36
N ALA A 264 -12.20 11.47 5.52
CA ALA A 264 -12.80 10.57 4.54
C ALA A 264 -11.80 10.07 3.49
N LEU A 265 -10.83 10.90 3.13
CA LEU A 265 -9.70 10.53 2.27
C LEU A 265 -8.54 9.87 3.03
N TYR A 266 -8.70 9.58 4.32
CA TYR A 266 -7.69 8.97 5.20
C TYR A 266 -6.38 9.77 5.41
N PHE A 267 -6.37 11.08 5.15
CA PHE A 267 -5.22 11.97 5.38
C PHE A 267 -5.17 12.61 6.76
N TYR A 268 -6.21 12.44 7.59
CA TYR A 268 -6.33 13.10 8.88
C TYR A 268 -5.84 12.22 10.05
N PRO A 269 -5.04 12.75 11.00
CA PRO A 269 -4.03 11.94 11.67
C PRO A 269 -4.46 11.20 12.95
N ASP A 270 -5.74 10.94 13.18
CA ASP A 270 -6.12 10.28 14.44
C ASP A 270 -7.34 9.37 14.33
N LYS A 271 -7.18 8.22 13.64
CA LYS A 271 -8.28 7.26 13.43
C LYS A 271 -8.84 6.67 14.73
N GLY A 272 -8.04 6.67 15.82
CA GLY A 272 -8.44 6.17 17.14
C GLY A 272 -9.08 7.21 18.06
N ALA A 273 -9.03 8.50 17.71
CA ALA A 273 -9.68 9.56 18.48
C ALA A 273 -11.17 9.70 18.14
N LYS A 274 -11.96 10.21 19.10
CA LYS A 274 -13.36 10.59 18.87
C LYS A 274 -13.44 11.54 17.67
N ASN A 275 -14.37 11.27 16.74
CA ASN A 275 -14.53 12.01 15.48
C ASN A 275 -13.28 12.06 14.60
N HIS A 276 -12.40 11.05 14.67
CA HIS A 276 -11.13 11.00 13.94
C HIS A 276 -10.20 12.19 14.18
N GLY A 277 -10.36 12.89 15.32
CA GLY A 277 -9.60 14.10 15.66
C GLY A 277 -10.11 15.40 15.02
N VAL A 278 -11.31 15.39 14.40
CA VAL A 278 -11.96 16.60 13.85
C VAL A 278 -12.40 17.53 14.99
N ASP A 279 -11.72 18.65 15.14
CA ASP A 279 -11.93 19.65 16.21
C ASP A 279 -12.43 21.01 15.69
N GLY A 280 -12.41 21.23 14.38
CA GLY A 280 -12.74 22.50 13.75
C GLY A 280 -11.69 23.59 13.92
N VAL A 281 -10.44 23.23 14.25
CA VAL A 281 -9.32 24.16 14.43
C VAL A 281 -8.23 23.91 13.39
N TYR A 282 -7.85 24.94 12.63
CA TYR A 282 -6.80 24.82 11.62
C TYR A 282 -5.42 25.00 12.26
N GLY A 283 -5.03 24.03 13.09
CA GLY A 283 -3.74 23.96 13.74
C GLY A 283 -2.70 23.13 12.97
N PRO A 284 -1.53 22.85 13.58
CA PRO A 284 -0.47 22.05 12.98
C PRO A 284 -0.93 20.66 12.49
N LYS A 285 -1.88 20.02 13.20
CA LYS A 285 -2.46 18.73 12.78
C LYS A 285 -3.17 18.83 11.42
N THR A 286 -4.02 19.84 11.25
CA THR A 286 -4.77 20.09 10.01
C THR A 286 -3.83 20.49 8.88
N ALA A 287 -2.87 21.38 9.14
CA ALA A 287 -1.88 21.76 8.13
C ALA A 287 -1.06 20.56 7.67
N ASN A 288 -0.63 19.68 8.57
CA ASN A 288 0.09 18.46 8.23
C ASN A 288 -0.78 17.47 7.42
N ALA A 289 -2.06 17.35 7.72
CA ALA A 289 -2.99 16.55 6.92
C ALA A 289 -3.12 17.09 5.48
N VAL A 290 -3.24 18.42 5.33
CA VAL A 290 -3.26 19.08 4.03
C VAL A 290 -1.95 18.91 3.28
N LYS A 291 -0.79 19.02 3.94
CA LYS A 291 0.53 18.76 3.33
C LYS A 291 0.63 17.34 2.78
N ARG A 292 0.18 16.34 3.53
CA ARG A 292 0.17 14.94 3.08
C ARG A 292 -0.73 14.77 1.86
N PHE A 293 -1.94 15.32 1.91
CA PHE A 293 -2.88 15.29 0.79
C PHE A 293 -2.33 15.98 -0.47
N GLN A 294 -1.71 17.15 -0.32
CA GLN A 294 -1.09 17.89 -1.41
C GLN A 294 0.07 17.12 -2.03
N SER A 295 0.93 16.52 -1.20
CA SER A 295 2.08 15.73 -1.64
C SER A 295 1.67 14.58 -2.56
N VAL A 296 0.56 13.89 -2.25
CA VAL A 296 0.05 12.78 -3.09
C VAL A 296 -0.82 13.24 -4.26
N SER A 297 -1.25 14.50 -4.26
CA SER A 297 -2.12 15.07 -5.30
C SER A 297 -1.37 15.90 -6.33
N GLY A 298 -0.03 15.85 -6.31
CA GLY A 298 0.83 16.61 -7.22
C GLY A 298 0.76 18.13 -6.99
N LEU A 299 0.46 18.55 -5.75
CA LEU A 299 0.41 19.95 -5.36
C LEU A 299 1.63 20.30 -4.50
N THR A 300 1.98 21.59 -4.44
CA THR A 300 2.93 22.10 -3.44
C THR A 300 2.42 21.77 -2.04
N ALA A 301 3.22 21.05 -1.24
CA ALA A 301 2.88 20.61 0.11
C ALA A 301 3.11 21.72 1.15
N ASP A 302 2.43 22.86 0.98
CA ASP A 302 2.55 24.03 1.86
C ASP A 302 1.64 23.96 3.10
N GLY A 303 0.67 23.05 3.11
CA GLY A 303 -0.29 22.88 4.22
C GLY A 303 -1.39 23.91 4.21
N ILE A 304 -1.58 24.61 3.08
CA ILE A 304 -2.59 25.64 2.87
C ILE A 304 -3.74 25.01 2.07
N TYR A 305 -4.94 25.01 2.66
CA TYR A 305 -6.15 24.67 1.92
C TYR A 305 -6.54 25.87 1.06
N GLY A 306 -6.67 25.67 -0.26
CA GLY A 306 -7.08 26.69 -1.22
C GLY A 306 -7.70 26.06 -2.46
N PRO A 307 -8.02 26.83 -3.53
CA PRO A 307 -8.77 26.35 -4.69
C PRO A 307 -8.20 25.08 -5.35
N LYS A 308 -6.86 24.98 -5.47
CA LYS A 308 -6.20 23.79 -6.05
C LYS A 308 -6.35 22.56 -5.15
N THR A 309 -6.13 22.72 -3.84
CA THR A 309 -6.34 21.66 -2.84
C THR A 309 -7.80 21.21 -2.83
N LYS A 310 -8.75 22.16 -2.83
CA LYS A 310 -10.20 21.89 -2.92
C LYS A 310 -10.54 21.06 -4.14
N ALA A 311 -10.08 21.47 -5.33
CA ALA A 311 -10.37 20.75 -6.57
C ALA A 311 -9.88 19.30 -6.50
N LYS A 312 -8.65 19.07 -6.00
CA LYS A 312 -8.12 17.72 -5.82
C LYS A 312 -8.86 16.90 -4.78
N ILE A 313 -9.34 17.52 -3.70
CA ILE A 313 -10.16 16.82 -2.70
C ILE A 313 -11.49 16.40 -3.34
N MET A 314 -12.15 17.30 -4.11
CA MET A 314 -13.38 16.98 -4.82
C MET A 314 -13.21 15.91 -5.90
N GLU A 315 -12.07 15.87 -6.60
CA GLU A 315 -11.76 14.79 -7.56
C GLU A 315 -11.66 13.41 -6.89
N LYS A 316 -11.37 13.37 -5.59
CA LYS A 316 -11.06 12.14 -4.85
C LYS A 316 -12.17 11.68 -3.91
N LEU A 317 -13.20 12.51 -3.71
CA LEU A 317 -14.41 12.23 -2.90
C LEU A 317 -15.57 11.82 -3.79
#